data_AF-A0A5C6FLR8-F1
#
_entry.id   AF-A0A5C6FLR8-F1
#
_cell.length_a   1.000
_cell.length_b   1.000
_cell.length_c   1.000
_cell.angle_alpha   90.00
_cell.angle_beta   90.00
_cell.angle_gamma   90.00
#
_symmetry.space_group_name_H-M   'P 1'
#
loop_
_entity.id
_entity.type
_entity.pdbx_description
1 polymer ?
#
loop_
_entity_poly.entity_id
_entity_poly.type
_entity_poly.pdbx_seq_one_letter_code
_entity_poly.pdbx_strand_id
1 'polypeptide(L)'
;MKGRSNVFHDNPYQPASDLLGSDPRDQASDVFVKNVRRSAWPLFVIWGFVVGASLPVALGLFQLHSISVYNASLPPGTATCGNPVVGALALIFFLGPFGGFVGAVIGGAISAVTVRR
;
A
#
# COMPACT_ATOMS: atom_id res chain seq x y z
N MET A 1 -25.27 -16.34 26.63
CA MET A 1 -24.25 -15.27 26.72
C MET A 1 -22.88 -15.94 26.53
N LYS A 2 -22.22 -15.72 25.38
CA LYS A 2 -20.98 -16.42 25.02
C LYS A 2 -19.80 -15.58 25.48
N GLY A 3 -19.19 -15.97 26.61
CA GLY A 3 -18.04 -15.29 27.18
C GLY A 3 -16.85 -15.38 26.22
N ARG A 4 -16.40 -14.25 25.68
CA ARG A 4 -15.08 -14.14 25.07
C ARG A 4 -14.07 -14.14 26.20
N SER A 5 -13.40 -15.27 26.43
CA SER A 5 -12.20 -15.30 27.24
C SER A 5 -11.14 -14.47 26.52
N ASN A 6 -10.74 -13.37 27.13
CA ASN A 6 -9.61 -12.56 26.68
C ASN A 6 -8.32 -13.36 26.95
N VAL A 7 -8.01 -14.30 26.08
CA VAL A 7 -6.74 -15.03 26.11
C VAL A 7 -5.72 -14.08 25.51
N PHE A 8 -5.03 -13.35 26.38
CA PHE A 8 -3.86 -12.58 26.00
C PHE A 8 -2.73 -13.57 25.75
N HIS A 9 -2.37 -13.76 24.47
CA HIS A 9 -1.24 -14.61 24.08
C HIS A 9 0.12 -14.13 24.64
N ASP A 10 0.16 -12.89 25.15
CA ASP A 10 1.35 -12.26 25.74
C ASP A 10 1.24 -12.15 27.27
N ASN A 11 0.68 -13.15 27.96
CA ASN A 11 0.65 -13.17 29.42
C ASN A 11 2.02 -13.59 29.97
N PRO A 12 2.81 -12.70 30.61
CA PRO A 12 4.12 -13.04 31.14
C PRO A 12 4.05 -14.05 32.29
N TYR A 13 2.87 -14.25 32.90
CA TYR A 13 2.64 -15.20 33.98
C TYR A 13 2.16 -16.58 33.49
N GLN A 14 1.83 -16.72 32.21
CA GLN A 14 1.50 -18.00 31.56
C GLN A 14 2.13 -18.05 30.16
N PRO A 15 3.47 -18.17 30.05
CA PRO A 15 4.15 -18.20 28.76
C PRO A 15 3.90 -19.49 27.96
N ALA A 16 3.17 -20.47 28.53
CA ALA A 16 3.14 -21.85 28.02
C ALA A 16 1.80 -22.58 28.12
N SER A 17 0.69 -21.92 28.46
CA SER A 17 -0.62 -22.60 28.54
C SER A 17 -1.09 -23.15 27.18
N ASP A 18 -0.63 -22.55 26.08
CA ASP A 18 -0.93 -23.00 24.71
C ASP A 18 0.02 -24.12 24.24
N LEU A 19 1.07 -24.45 25.02
CA LEU A 19 2.14 -25.37 24.64
C LEU A 19 1.96 -26.79 25.22
N LEU A 20 0.95 -27.03 26.06
CA LEU A 20 0.77 -28.29 26.79
C LEU A 20 0.28 -29.47 25.92
N GLY A 21 0.22 -29.31 24.59
CA GLY A 21 -0.29 -30.35 23.69
C GLY A 21 0.17 -30.26 22.23
N SER A 22 1.18 -29.44 21.91
CA SER A 22 1.69 -29.30 20.54
C SER A 22 3.17 -29.68 20.46
N ASP A 23 3.50 -30.52 19.48
CA ASP A 23 4.86 -31.00 19.22
C ASP A 23 5.79 -29.80 18.97
N PRO A 24 6.97 -29.68 19.60
CA PRO A 24 7.87 -28.54 19.43
C PRO A 24 8.33 -28.29 17.98
N ARG A 25 8.24 -29.31 17.11
CA ARG A 25 8.50 -29.18 15.67
C ARG A 25 7.42 -28.39 14.94
N ASP A 26 6.16 -28.54 15.34
CA ASP A 26 5.02 -27.83 14.73
C ASP A 26 4.98 -26.36 15.16
N GLN A 27 5.47 -26.06 16.37
CA GLN A 27 5.61 -24.68 16.82
C GLN A 27 6.70 -23.91 16.07
N ALA A 28 7.85 -24.55 15.82
CA ALA A 28 8.94 -23.91 15.10
C ALA A 28 8.56 -23.60 13.64
N SER A 29 7.82 -24.49 12.97
CA SER A 29 7.31 -24.27 11.63
C SER A 29 6.23 -23.17 11.61
N ASP A 30 5.31 -23.15 12.57
CA ASP A 30 4.29 -22.08 12.68
C ASP A 30 4.89 -20.70 12.93
N VAL A 31 5.90 -20.60 13.80
CA VAL A 31 6.61 -19.34 14.08
C VAL A 31 7.38 -18.88 12.84
N PHE A 32 8.03 -19.79 12.13
CA PHE A 32 8.73 -19.49 10.88
C PHE A 32 7.76 -19.00 9.80
N VAL A 33 6.64 -19.69 9.59
CA VAL A 33 5.59 -19.32 8.63
C VAL A 33 4.98 -17.95 8.99
N LYS A 34 4.69 -17.68 10.27
CA LYS A 34 4.20 -16.37 10.73
C LYS A 34 5.21 -15.25 10.48
N ASN A 35 6.50 -15.49 10.69
CA ASN A 35 7.56 -14.49 10.45
C ASN A 35 7.78 -14.23 8.95
N VAL A 36 7.82 -15.26 8.11
CA VAL A 36 7.92 -15.10 6.64
C VAL A 36 6.69 -14.39 6.09
N ARG A 37 5.49 -14.73 6.59
CA ARG A 37 4.22 -14.08 6.22
C ARG A 37 4.19 -12.60 6.62
N ARG A 38 4.66 -12.24 7.81
CA ARG A 38 4.80 -10.83 8.23
C ARG A 38 5.81 -10.07 7.38
N SER A 39 6.89 -10.72 6.93
CA SER A 39 7.93 -10.08 6.13
C SER A 39 7.48 -9.79 4.69
N ALA A 40 6.65 -10.64 4.09
CA ALA A 40 6.18 -10.47 2.72
C ALA A 40 5.01 -9.49 2.59
N TRP A 41 4.18 -9.36 3.63
CA TRP A 41 3.03 -8.45 3.64
C TRP A 41 3.35 -6.99 3.31
N PRO A 42 4.35 -6.32 3.94
CA PRO A 42 4.67 -4.93 3.62
C PRO A 42 5.17 -4.77 2.18
N LEU A 43 5.87 -5.77 1.63
CA LEU A 43 6.34 -5.71 0.24
C LEU A 43 5.18 -5.62 -0.76
N PHE A 44 4.18 -6.50 -0.65
CA PHE A 44 3.03 -6.47 -1.56
C PHE A 44 2.19 -5.20 -1.42
N VAL A 45 2.07 -4.65 -0.21
CA VAL A 45 1.36 -3.38 0.03
C VAL A 45 2.11 -2.19 -0.57
N ILE A 46 3.44 -2.12 -0.38
CA ILE A 46 4.27 -1.05 -0.94
C ILE A 46 4.27 -1.13 -2.47
N TRP A 47 4.44 -2.31 -3.04
CA TRP A 47 4.40 -2.49 -4.50
C TRP A 47 3.02 -2.18 -5.07
N GLY A 48 1.95 -2.60 -4.38
CA GLY A 48 0.59 -2.21 -4.71
C GLY A 48 0.43 -0.68 -4.74
N PHE A 49 0.96 0.01 -3.74
CA PHE A 49 0.92 1.47 -3.66
C PHE A 49 1.65 2.13 -4.84
N VAL A 50 2.88 1.70 -5.13
CA VAL A 50 3.69 2.27 -6.22
C VAL A 50 2.98 2.09 -7.57
N VAL A 51 2.46 0.89 -7.84
CA VAL A 51 1.74 0.61 -9.08
C VAL A 51 0.45 1.43 -9.16
N GLY A 52 -0.32 1.49 -8.07
CA GLY A 52 -1.56 2.26 -8.02
C GLY A 52 -1.35 3.78 -8.15
N ALA A 53 -0.28 4.32 -7.57
CA ALA A 53 0.05 5.74 -7.65
C ALA A 53 0.70 6.12 -8.99
N SER A 54 1.20 5.16 -9.77
CA SER A 54 1.88 5.45 -11.04
C SER A 54 0.97 6.10 -12.07
N LEU A 55 -0.30 5.70 -12.15
CA LEU A 55 -1.23 6.18 -13.18
C LEU A 55 -1.57 7.68 -13.00
N PRO A 56 -2.01 8.13 -11.80
CA PRO A 56 -2.30 9.55 -11.58
C PRO A 56 -1.05 10.43 -11.67
N VAL A 57 0.10 9.92 -11.20
CA VAL A 57 1.37 10.65 -11.28
C VAL A 57 1.83 10.81 -12.72
N ALA A 58 1.75 9.75 -13.54
CA ALA A 58 2.10 9.81 -14.96
C ALA A 58 1.20 10.80 -15.72
N LEU A 59 -0.11 10.79 -15.44
CA LEU A 59 -1.06 11.76 -16.01
C LEU A 59 -0.74 13.21 -15.61
N GLY A 60 -0.38 13.44 -14.33
CA GLY A 60 0.05 14.75 -13.86
C GLY A 60 1.32 15.24 -14.56
N LEU A 61 2.33 14.38 -14.69
CA LEU A 61 3.58 14.70 -15.41
C LEU A 61 3.34 14.95 -16.90
N PHE A 62 2.44 14.19 -17.52
CA PHE A 62 2.08 14.39 -18.92
C PHE A 62 1.41 15.76 -19.14
N GLN A 63 0.56 16.21 -18.22
CA GLN A 63 0.01 17.58 -18.28
C GLN A 63 1.12 18.62 -18.17
N LEU A 64 2.06 18.48 -17.23
CA LEU A 64 3.19 19.41 -17.08
C LEU A 64 4.02 19.53 -18.36
N HIS A 65 4.33 18.39 -18.99
CA HIS A 65 5.06 18.39 -20.26
C HIS A 65 4.26 19.07 -21.39
N SER A 66 2.97 18.78 -21.49
CA SER A 66 2.09 19.38 -22.51
C SER A 66 2.05 20.91 -22.40
N ILE A 67 2.07 21.43 -21.17
CA ILE A 67 2.06 22.86 -20.88
C ILE A 67 3.38 23.50 -21.26
N SER A 68 4.52 22.84 -21.02
CA SER A 68 5.82 23.42 -21.38
C SER A 68 5.95 23.60 -22.89
N VAL A 69 5.42 22.65 -23.67
CA VAL A 69 5.38 22.75 -25.14
C VAL A 69 4.43 23.85 -25.60
N TYR A 70 3.26 23.98 -24.96
CA TYR A 70 2.29 25.04 -25.28
C TYR A 70 2.83 26.44 -24.97
N ASN A 71 3.49 26.63 -23.83
CA ASN A 71 4.14 27.90 -23.49
C ASN A 71 5.29 28.24 -24.45
N ALA A 72 5.97 27.25 -25.01
CA ALA A 72 7.04 27.47 -25.98
C ALA A 72 6.53 27.85 -27.38
N SER A 73 5.30 27.45 -27.75
CA SER A 73 4.72 27.73 -29.07
C SER A 73 3.92 29.03 -29.14
N LEU A 74 3.67 29.67 -27.99
CA LEU A 74 2.92 30.91 -27.91
C LEU A 74 3.80 32.13 -28.21
N PRO A 75 3.31 33.09 -29.02
CA PRO A 75 3.97 34.39 -29.18
C PRO A 75 4.15 35.08 -27.82
N PRO A 76 5.30 35.73 -27.57
CA PRO A 76 5.54 36.42 -26.31
C PRO A 76 4.46 37.49 -26.07
N GLY A 77 3.83 37.45 -24.89
CA GLY A 77 2.78 38.41 -24.50
C GLY A 77 1.34 37.91 -24.63
N THR A 78 1.12 36.66 -25.07
CA THR A 78 -0.22 36.05 -25.08
C THR A 78 -0.61 35.54 -23.68
N ALA A 79 -1.84 35.83 -23.25
CA ALA A 79 -2.36 35.37 -21.97
C ALA A 79 -2.67 33.86 -22.03
N THR A 80 -2.02 33.08 -21.18
CA THR A 80 -2.36 31.66 -20.99
C THR A 80 -3.68 31.53 -20.24
N CYS A 81 -4.69 30.97 -20.90
CA CYS A 81 -6.00 30.74 -20.33
C CYS A 81 -5.93 29.58 -19.31
N GLY A 82 -5.83 29.91 -18.03
CA GLY A 82 -5.84 28.96 -16.92
C GLY A 82 -4.44 28.50 -16.51
N ASN A 83 -4.30 28.08 -15.25
CA ASN A 83 -3.06 27.54 -14.71
C ASN A 83 -3.13 26.00 -14.70
N PRO A 84 -2.81 25.32 -15.82
CA PRO A 84 -2.91 23.87 -15.93
C PRO A 84 -1.92 23.13 -14.99
N VAL A 85 -0.95 23.85 -14.40
CA VAL A 85 -0.10 23.32 -13.31
C VAL A 85 -0.94 22.94 -12.09
N VAL A 86 -2.04 23.65 -11.82
CA VAL A 86 -2.95 23.33 -10.70
C VAL A 86 -3.61 21.96 -10.91
N GLY A 87 -3.99 21.63 -12.15
CA GLY A 87 -4.55 20.32 -12.50
C GLY A 87 -3.54 19.19 -12.30
N ALA A 88 -2.31 19.39 -12.76
CA ALA A 88 -1.22 18.43 -12.56
C ALA A 88 -0.88 18.23 -11.07
N LEU A 89 -0.81 19.31 -10.29
CA LEU A 89 -0.59 19.23 -8.85
C LEU A 89 -1.73 18.52 -8.13
N ALA A 90 -2.99 18.78 -8.52
CA ALA A 90 -4.14 18.07 -7.97
C ALA A 90 -4.07 16.56 -8.25
N LEU A 91 -3.66 16.17 -9.46
CA LEU A 91 -3.48 14.77 -9.82
C LEU A 91 -2.37 14.09 -9.03
N ILE A 92 -1.25 14.76 -8.81
CA ILE A 92 -0.09 14.19 -8.11
C ILE A 92 -0.32 14.14 -6.60
N PHE A 93 -0.78 15.23 -5.99
CA PHE A 93 -0.87 15.36 -4.52
C PHE A 93 -2.17 14.82 -3.94
N PHE A 94 -3.28 14.84 -4.69
CA PHE A 94 -4.54 14.28 -4.21
C PHE A 94 -4.79 12.92 -4.84
N LEU A 95 -4.88 12.81 -6.17
CA LEU A 95 -5.22 11.52 -6.79
C LEU A 95 -4.09 10.48 -6.71
N GLY A 96 -2.82 10.88 -6.68
CA GLY A 96 -1.66 9.98 -6.53
C GLY A 96 -1.78 9.11 -5.28
N PRO A 97 -1.90 9.70 -4.08
CA PRO A 97 -2.14 8.96 -2.84
C PRO A 97 -3.39 8.09 -2.86
N PHE A 98 -4.50 8.55 -3.46
CA PHE A 98 -5.72 7.74 -3.59
C PHE A 98 -5.51 6.53 -4.50
N GLY A 99 -4.87 6.72 -5.67
CA GLY A 99 -4.51 5.63 -6.58
C GLY A 99 -3.56 4.63 -5.91
N GLY A 100 -2.57 5.13 -5.17
CA GLY A 100 -1.69 4.31 -4.38
C GLY A 100 -2.42 3.55 -3.26
N PHE A 101 -3.36 4.19 -2.56
CA PHE A 101 -4.15 3.50 -1.53
C PHE A 101 -4.97 2.35 -2.11
N VAL A 102 -5.63 2.55 -3.24
CA VAL A 102 -6.36 1.48 -3.95
C VAL A 102 -5.41 0.34 -4.34
N GLY A 103 -4.26 0.67 -4.90
CA GLY A 103 -3.24 -0.32 -5.25
C GLY A 103 -2.70 -1.08 -4.04
N ALA A 104 -2.48 -0.41 -2.91
CA ALA A 104 -2.04 -1.00 -1.65
C ALA A 104 -3.06 -1.99 -1.08
N VAL A 105 -4.36 -1.67 -1.15
CA VAL A 105 -5.45 -2.57 -0.74
C VAL A 105 -5.46 -3.84 -1.60
N ILE A 106 -5.32 -3.69 -2.92
CA ILE A 106 -5.26 -4.82 -3.85
C ILE A 106 -4.00 -5.68 -3.59
N GLY A 107 -2.83 -5.05 -3.42
CA GLY A 107 -1.59 -5.75 -3.10
C GLY A 107 -1.66 -6.51 -1.77
N GLY A 108 -2.25 -5.90 -0.75
CA GLY A 108 -2.52 -6.55 0.54
C GLY A 108 -3.48 -7.74 0.43
N ALA A 109 -4.51 -7.63 -0.41
CA ALA A 109 -5.44 -8.73 -0.68
C ALA A 109 -4.74 -9.89 -1.39
N ILE A 110 -3.89 -9.61 -2.38
CA ILE A 110 -3.10 -10.63 -3.09
C ILE A 110 -2.16 -11.33 -2.10
N SER A 111 -1.45 -10.59 -1.25
CA SER A 111 -0.60 -11.17 -0.20
C SER A 111 -1.38 -12.09 0.75
N ALA A 112 -2.60 -11.70 1.14
CA ALA A 112 -3.45 -12.53 1.99
C ALA A 112 -3.89 -13.84 1.32
N VAL A 113 -4.12 -13.82 0.00
CA VAL A 113 -4.46 -15.01 -0.81
C VAL A 113 -3.24 -15.90 -1.03
N THR A 114 -2.09 -15.32 -1.39
CA THR A 114 -0.86 -16.06 -1.66
C THR A 114 -0.36 -16.84 -0.44
N VAL A 115 -0.56 -16.32 0.77
CA VAL A 115 -0.15 -17.02 2.00
C VAL A 115 -1.24 -17.96 2.56
N ARG A 116 -2.43 -18.03 1.93
CA ARG A 116 -3.45 -19.03 2.26
C ARG A 116 -3.36 -20.29 1.40
N ARG A 117 -2.52 -20.29 0.36
CA ARG A 117 -2.18 -21.48 -0.43
C ARG A 117 -0.88 -22.07 0.10
#